data_AF-A0A2G2H8S8-F1
#
_entry.id   AF-A0A2G2H8S8-F1
#
_cell.length_a   1.000
_cell.length_b   1.000
_cell.length_c   1.000
_cell.angle_alpha   90.00
_cell.angle_beta   90.00
_cell.angle_gamma   90.00
#
_symmetry.space_group_name_H-M   'P 1'
#
loop_
_entity.id
_entity.type
_entity.pdbx_description
1 polymer ?
#
loop_
_entity_poly.entity_id
_entity_poly.type
_entity_poly.pdbx_seq_one_letter_code
_entity_poly.pdbx_strand_id
1 'polypeptide(L)'
;MGVITSKEKNTYIKAKKRVKKLKDLYYHILAYIVLIPFWIFINYKTFWDFKWFWFPVVGMGISIIIHAFIVFRYNDDWEERKLKEFMENDNF
;
A
#
# COMPACT_ATOMS: atom_id res chain seq x y z
N MET A 1 -28.63 -21.73 15.09
CA MET A 1 -27.48 -21.76 14.16
C MET A 1 -27.46 -20.41 13.46
N GLY A 2 -26.59 -19.50 13.90
CA GLY A 2 -26.63 -18.09 13.52
C GLY A 2 -26.26 -17.90 12.06
N VAL A 3 -27.22 -17.44 11.27
CA VAL A 3 -27.02 -17.01 9.89
C VAL A 3 -26.04 -15.83 9.95
N ILE A 4 -24.78 -16.06 9.59
CA ILE A 4 -23.81 -14.98 9.42
C ILE A 4 -24.38 -14.12 8.29
N THR A 5 -24.97 -12.99 8.65
CA THR A 5 -25.66 -12.13 7.68
C THR A 5 -24.64 -11.71 6.62
N SER A 6 -24.99 -11.85 5.33
CA SER A 6 -24.14 -11.53 4.19
C SER A 6 -23.49 -10.13 4.32
N LYS A 7 -24.18 -9.22 5.01
CA LYS A 7 -23.74 -7.87 5.39
C LYS A 7 -22.48 -7.86 6.28
N GLU A 8 -22.39 -8.74 7.27
CA GLU A 8 -21.23 -8.82 8.18
C GLU A 8 -20.01 -9.38 7.47
N LYS A 9 -20.19 -10.42 6.65
CA LYS A 9 -19.10 -11.02 5.86
C LYS A 9 -18.50 -10.01 4.87
N ASN A 10 -19.34 -9.22 4.22
CA ASN A 10 -18.90 -8.19 3.28
C ASN A 10 -18.13 -7.04 3.98
N THR A 11 -18.61 -6.62 5.15
CA THR A 11 -17.94 -5.59 5.96
C THR A 11 -16.57 -6.04 6.42
N TYR A 12 -16.46 -7.31 6.86
CA TYR A 12 -15.18 -7.92 7.27
C TYR A 12 -14.19 -8.04 6.09
N ILE A 13 -14.67 -8.41 4.90
CA ILE A 13 -13.83 -8.52 3.69
C ILE A 13 -13.30 -7.14 3.26
N LYS A 14 -14.13 -6.09 3.30
CA LYS A 14 -13.71 -4.72 3.00
C LYS A 14 -12.65 -4.23 3.98
N ALA A 15 -12.85 -4.44 5.28
CA ALA A 15 -11.87 -4.09 6.30
C ALA A 15 -10.54 -4.83 6.09
N LYS A 16 -10.58 -6.14 5.81
CA LYS A 16 -9.39 -6.96 5.58
C LYS A 16 -8.61 -6.53 4.32
N LYS A 17 -9.30 -6.16 3.23
CA LYS A 17 -8.68 -5.63 2.01
C LYS A 17 -7.96 -4.32 2.24
N ARG A 18 -8.59 -3.38 2.96
CA ARG A 18 -7.97 -2.10 3.33
C ARG A 18 -6.69 -2.33 4.14
N VAL A 19 -6.75 -3.18 5.16
CA VAL A 19 -5.57 -3.52 5.99
C VAL A 19 -4.46 -4.17 5.17
N LYS A 20 -4.78 -5.04 4.21
CA LYS A 20 -3.76 -5.68 3.35
C LYS A 20 -3.04 -4.67 2.45
N LYS A 21 -3.76 -3.70 1.87
CA LYS A 21 -3.16 -2.62 1.07
C LYS A 21 -2.27 -1.69 1.91
N LEU A 22 -2.74 -1.33 3.11
CA LEU A 22 -1.95 -0.54 4.06
C LEU A 22 -0.68 -1.27 4.51
N LYS A 23 -0.76 -2.59 4.75
CA LYS A 23 0.42 -3.41 5.09
C LYS A 23 1.49 -3.40 4.00
N ASP A 24 1.08 -3.46 2.74
CA ASP A 24 1.99 -3.42 1.60
C ASP A 24 2.72 -2.08 1.51
N LEU A 25 1.99 -0.97 1.67
CA LEU A 25 2.57 0.38 1.76
C LEU A 25 3.55 0.50 2.94
N TYR A 26 3.17 -0.05 4.10
CA TYR A 26 4.01 -0.06 5.31
C TYR A 26 5.31 -0.83 5.09
N TYR A 27 5.30 -1.95 4.35
CA TYR A 27 6.52 -2.68 4.04
C TYR A 27 7.53 -1.83 3.26
N HIS A 28 7.06 -1.06 2.28
CA HIS A 28 7.92 -0.14 1.53
C HIS A 28 8.48 0.99 2.41
N ILE A 29 7.65 1.58 3.28
CA ILE A 29 8.07 2.63 4.22
C ILE A 29 9.09 2.08 5.24
N LEU A 30 8.86 0.87 5.75
CA LEU A 30 9.73 0.25 6.74
C LEU A 30 11.09 -0.11 6.11
N ALA A 31 11.07 -0.63 4.88
CA ALA A 31 12.29 -0.82 4.09
C ALA A 31 13.02 0.52 3.85
N TYR A 32 12.29 1.60 3.57
CA TYR A 32 12.87 2.94 3.37
C TYR A 32 13.58 3.45 4.63
N ILE A 33 12.95 3.31 5.80
CA ILE A 33 13.54 3.70 7.10
C ILE A 33 14.80 2.90 7.41
N VAL A 34 14.88 1.62 7.02
CA VAL A 34 16.06 0.78 7.27
C VAL A 34 17.17 1.02 6.24
N LEU A 35 16.82 1.29 4.98
CA LEU A 35 17.78 1.51 3.89
C LEU A 35 18.44 2.89 3.93
N ILE A 36 17.73 3.94 4.39
CA ILE A 36 18.30 5.29 4.55
C ILE A 36 19.57 5.30 5.44
N PRO A 37 19.55 4.80 6.69
CA PRO A 37 20.73 4.80 7.54
C PRO A 37 21.83 3.89 6.98
N PHE A 38 21.48 2.81 6.29
CA PHE A 38 22.44 1.96 5.58
C PHE A 38 23.19 2.73 4.47
N TRP A 39 22.47 3.53 3.67
CA TRP A 39 23.11 4.37 2.65
C TRP A 39 23.87 5.56 3.20
N ILE A 40 23.38 6.19 4.28
CA ILE A 40 24.13 7.24 4.99
C ILE A 40 25.46 6.68 5.52
N PHE A 41 25.45 5.48 6.08
CA PHE A 41 26.65 4.82 6.59
C PHE A 41 27.67 4.53 5.49
N ILE A 42 27.21 4.01 4.34
CA ILE A 42 28.08 3.79 3.16
C ILE A 42 28.62 5.12 2.63
N ASN A 43 27.78 6.16 2.50
CA ASN A 43 28.24 7.46 2.01
C ASN A 43 29.33 8.07 2.92
N TYR A 44 29.16 7.93 4.24
CA TYR A 44 30.15 8.38 5.22
C TYR A 44 31.48 7.63 5.11
N LYS A 45 31.46 6.36 4.66
CA LYS A 45 32.66 5.51 4.52
C LYS A 45 33.42 5.71 3.21
N THR A 46 32.74 6.05 2.11
CA THR A 46 33.33 5.92 0.76
C THR A 46 33.82 7.24 0.17
N PHE A 47 33.05 8.34 0.17
CA PHE A 47 33.46 9.60 -0.48
C PHE A 47 32.72 10.83 0.11
N TRP A 48 33.47 11.83 0.60
CA TRP A 48 32.92 13.07 1.18
C TRP A 48 32.41 14.09 0.13
N ASP A 49 32.82 13.98 -1.14
CA ASP A 49 32.49 14.95 -2.19
C ASP A 49 31.19 14.63 -2.97
N PHE A 50 30.79 13.37 -3.09
CA PHE A 50 29.62 12.98 -3.90
C PHE A 50 28.55 12.23 -3.10
N LYS A 51 27.45 12.93 -2.81
CA LYS A 51 26.30 12.46 -2.01
C LYS A 51 25.35 11.63 -2.86
N TRP A 52 25.78 10.45 -3.30
CA TRP A 52 24.98 9.57 -4.17
C TRP A 52 23.71 9.00 -3.48
N PHE A 53 23.59 9.12 -2.16
CA PHE A 53 22.44 8.63 -1.39
C PHE A 53 21.10 9.27 -1.79
N TRP A 54 21.10 10.41 -2.48
CA TRP A 54 19.88 11.09 -2.91
C TRP A 54 19.17 10.35 -4.04
N PHE A 55 19.91 9.69 -4.95
CA PHE A 55 19.32 8.94 -6.06
C PHE A 55 18.32 7.88 -5.60
N PRO A 56 18.71 6.97 -4.68
CA PRO A 56 17.80 5.91 -4.29
C PRO A 56 16.80 6.37 -3.22
N VAL A 57 17.09 7.44 -2.46
CA VAL A 57 16.10 8.15 -1.60
C VAL A 57 14.97 8.74 -2.45
N VAL A 58 15.30 9.41 -3.55
CA VAL A 58 14.32 10.02 -4.48
C VAL A 58 13.56 8.93 -5.25
N GLY A 59 14.24 7.91 -5.76
CA GLY A 59 13.60 6.81 -6.49
C GLY A 59 12.57 6.05 -5.65
N MET A 60 12.92 5.70 -4.41
CA MET A 60 11.99 5.05 -3.49
C MET A 60 10.88 6.00 -3.00
N GLY A 61 11.18 7.28 -2.79
CA GLY A 61 10.17 8.29 -2.44
C GLY A 61 9.08 8.41 -3.52
N ILE A 62 9.48 8.48 -4.79
CA ILE A 62 8.55 8.52 -5.93
C ILE A 62 7.72 7.23 -6.01
N SER A 63 8.35 6.07 -5.78
CA SER A 63 7.64 4.78 -5.78
C SER A 63 6.54 4.70 -4.73
N ILE A 64 6.80 5.16 -3.50
CA ILE A 64 5.80 5.19 -2.41
C ILE A 64 4.65 6.15 -2.77
N ILE A 65 4.95 7.33 -3.33
CA ILE A 65 3.93 8.30 -3.75
C ILE A 65 3.01 7.71 -4.83
N ILE A 66 3.58 7.05 -5.85
CA ILE A 66 2.82 6.39 -6.90
C ILE A 66 1.92 5.28 -6.32
N HIS A 67 2.48 4.43 -5.45
CA HIS A 67 1.71 3.34 -4.83
C HIS A 67 0.60 3.86 -3.93
N ALA A 68 0.86 4.91 -3.15
CA ALA A 68 -0.14 5.60 -2.34
C ALA A 68 -1.26 6.17 -3.20
N PHE A 69 -0.93 6.83 -4.31
CA PHE A 69 -1.90 7.41 -5.24
C PHE A 69 -2.78 6.34 -5.90
N ILE A 70 -2.19 5.21 -6.30
CA ILE A 70 -2.91 4.05 -6.83
C ILE A 70 -3.84 3.47 -5.75
N VAL A 71 -3.35 3.26 -4.53
CA VAL A 71 -4.16 2.72 -3.43
C VAL A 71 -5.35 3.63 -3.11
N PHE A 72 -5.15 4.95 -3.12
CA PHE A 72 -6.20 5.92 -2.86
C PHE A 72 -7.23 5.96 -4.00
N ARG A 73 -6.79 5.99 -5.26
CA ARG A 73 -7.68 6.10 -6.43
C ARG A 73 -8.40 4.80 -6.79
N TYR A 74 -7.80 3.65 -6.52
CA TYR A 74 -8.40 2.33 -6.82
C TYR A 74 -9.39 1.87 -5.74
N ASN A 75 -9.58 2.63 -4.65
CA ASN A 75 -10.39 2.19 -3.52
C ASN A 75 -11.89 2.45 -3.71
N ASP A 76 -12.29 3.61 -4.24
CA ASP A 76 -13.72 3.95 -4.29
C ASP A 76 -14.41 3.40 -5.55
N ASP A 77 -13.84 3.64 -6.74
CA ASP A 77 -14.51 3.35 -8.01
C ASP A 77 -14.61 1.84 -8.33
N TRP A 78 -13.56 1.08 -7.97
CA TRP A 78 -13.54 -0.37 -8.19
C TRP A 78 -14.34 -1.16 -7.13
N GLU A 79 -14.28 -0.74 -5.86
CA GLU A 79 -15.06 -1.41 -4.81
C GLU A 79 -16.56 -1.21 -5.02
N GLU A 80 -16.98 -0.01 -5.43
CA GLU A 80 -18.38 0.30 -5.70
C GLU A 80 -18.91 -0.46 -6.92
N ARG A 81 -18.14 -0.53 -8.01
CA ARG A 81 -18.47 -1.36 -9.19
C ARG A 81 -18.58 -2.84 -8.86
N LYS A 82 -17.61 -3.41 -8.15
CA LYS A 82 -17.63 -4.83 -7.81
C LYS A 82 -18.73 -5.18 -6.83
N LEU A 83 -19.04 -4.29 -5.88
CA LEU A 83 -20.17 -4.47 -4.99
C LEU A 83 -21.49 -4.50 -5.76
N LYS A 84 -21.65 -3.63 -6.75
CA LYS A 84 -22.83 -3.58 -7.61
C LYS A 84 -22.98 -4.88 -8.42
N GLU A 85 -21.90 -5.35 -9.05
CA GLU A 85 -21.85 -6.63 -9.79
C GLU A 85 -22.24 -7.85 -8.92
N PHE A 86 -21.79 -7.89 -7.65
CA PHE A 86 -22.15 -8.97 -6.73
C PHE A 86 -23.61 -8.90 -6.28
N MET A 87 -24.16 -7.71 -6.03
CA MET A 87 -25.58 -7.54 -5.66
C MET A 87 -26.53 -7.86 -6.83
N GLU A 88 -26.08 -7.67 -8.06
CA GLU A 88 -26.83 -7.99 -9.27
C GLU A 88 -26.80 -9.50 -9.58
N ASN A 89 -25.70 -10.19 -9.28
CA ASN A 89 -25.59 -11.65 -9.47
C ASN A 89 -26.27 -12.47 -8.36
N ASP A 90 -26.43 -11.95 -7.14
CA ASP A 90 -27.13 -12.65 -6.04
C ASP A 90 -28.68 -12.59 -6.15
N ASN A 91 -29.22 -11.88 -7.15
CA ASN A 91 -30.66 -11.75 -7.41
C ASN A 91 -31.18 -12.65 -8.56
N PHE A 92 -30.41 -13.65 -8.99
CA PHE A 92 -30.83 -14.66 -9.96
C PHE A 92 -30.73 -16.08 -9.40
#